data_AF-A0A151QEU1-F1
#
_entry.id   AF-A0A151QEU1-F1
#
_cell.length_a   1.000
_cell.length_b   1.000
_cell.length_c   1.000
_cell.angle_alpha   90.00
_cell.angle_beta   90.00
_cell.angle_gamma   90.00
#
_symmetry.space_group_name_H-M   'P 1'
#
loop_
_entity.id
_entity.type
_entity.pdbx_description
1 polymer ?
#
loop_
_entity_poly.entity_id
_entity_poly.type
_entity_poly.pdbx_seq_one_letter_code
_entity_poly.pdbx_strand_id
1 'polypeptide(L)'
;MNNIQKIIASSALVAFVNSSWATEVEEKTLLNNLAYGQLIELNQYSSGQQKGLMLRLFETPARDETCGLETGATCKNNHLITVATFDELPEVQVHTLQAKGEFVKADWVVPKTPETTVDQAELVLTFREYHRFATRANPKLPKKVFQINLKITQHDIEEITPAK
;
A
#
# COMPACT_ATOMS: atom_id res chain seq x y z
N MET A 1 -63.35 29.43 -8.46
CA MET A 1 -62.21 29.77 -9.34
C MET A 1 -60.94 29.75 -8.49
N ASN A 2 -60.01 28.86 -8.85
CA ASN A 2 -58.54 28.88 -8.62
C ASN A 2 -57.99 29.07 -7.18
N ASN A 3 -56.96 28.38 -6.69
CA ASN A 3 -56.03 27.42 -7.29
C ASN A 3 -55.38 26.55 -6.21
N ILE A 4 -55.12 25.31 -6.59
CA ILE A 4 -54.29 24.30 -5.96
C ILE A 4 -52.82 24.77 -5.97
N GLN A 5 -52.06 24.51 -4.89
CA GLN A 5 -50.69 24.02 -5.05
C GLN A 5 -50.21 23.25 -3.81
N LYS A 6 -50.02 21.95 -4.05
CA LYS A 6 -49.53 20.92 -3.14
C LYS A 6 -48.03 21.16 -2.90
N ILE A 7 -47.63 21.19 -1.63
CA ILE A 7 -46.21 21.10 -1.25
C ILE A 7 -45.85 19.61 -1.31
N ILE A 8 -45.18 19.21 -2.39
CA ILE A 8 -44.53 17.91 -2.50
C ILE A 8 -43.21 18.04 -1.75
N ALA A 9 -43.14 17.46 -0.55
CA ALA A 9 -41.89 17.20 0.14
C ALA A 9 -41.17 16.07 -0.61
N SER A 10 -40.29 16.44 -1.55
CA SER A 10 -39.32 15.51 -2.11
C SER A 10 -38.26 15.23 -1.05
N SER A 11 -38.48 14.18 -0.27
CA SER A 11 -37.45 13.54 0.53
C SER A 11 -36.39 12.97 -0.43
N ALA A 12 -35.33 13.72 -0.67
CA ALA A 12 -34.11 13.21 -1.28
C ALA A 12 -33.43 12.31 -0.25
N LEU A 13 -33.73 11.01 -0.33
CA LEU A 13 -32.99 9.97 0.34
C LEU A 13 -31.58 9.95 -0.28
N VAL A 14 -30.62 10.63 0.36
CA VAL A 14 -29.21 10.52 0.00
C VAL A 14 -28.75 9.14 0.45
N ALA A 15 -28.80 8.17 -0.46
CA ALA A 15 -28.12 6.89 -0.28
C ALA A 15 -26.61 7.16 -0.36
N PHE A 16 -25.98 7.34 0.80
CA PHE A 16 -24.53 7.18 0.92
C PHE A 16 -24.21 5.71 0.68
N VAL A 17 -23.94 5.37 -0.57
CA VAL A 17 -23.33 4.09 -0.92
C VAL A 17 -21.89 4.20 -0.42
N ASN A 18 -21.61 3.68 0.78
CA ASN A 18 -20.24 3.41 1.22
C ASN A 18 -19.71 2.27 0.37
N SER A 19 -19.26 2.65 -0.81
CA SER A 19 -18.63 1.79 -1.78
C SER A 19 -17.19 1.57 -1.32
N SER A 20 -16.98 0.69 -0.32
CA SER A 20 -15.67 0.07 -0.07
C SER A 20 -15.37 -0.90 -1.22
N TRP A 21 -15.05 -0.35 -2.38
CA TRP A 21 -14.49 -1.12 -3.48
C TRP A 21 -13.01 -1.18 -3.15
N ALA A 22 -12.57 -2.27 -2.54
CA ALA A 22 -11.19 -2.68 -2.69
C ALA A 22 -10.93 -2.64 -4.20
N THR A 23 -10.12 -1.69 -4.65
CA THR A 23 -9.88 -1.49 -6.08
C THR A 23 -9.09 -2.70 -6.54
N GLU A 24 -9.69 -3.52 -7.41
CA GLU A 24 -8.99 -4.65 -8.01
C GLU A 24 -7.70 -4.15 -8.65
N VAL A 25 -6.59 -4.82 -8.33
CA VAL A 25 -5.29 -4.48 -8.90
C VAL A 25 -5.34 -4.73 -10.39
N GLU A 26 -4.97 -3.72 -11.19
CA GLU A 26 -4.96 -3.81 -12.64
C GLU A 26 -4.13 -5.02 -13.10
N GLU A 27 -4.67 -5.83 -14.03
CA GLU A 27 -4.02 -7.03 -14.57
C GLU A 27 -2.59 -6.76 -15.06
N LYS A 28 -2.39 -5.63 -15.74
CA LYS A 28 -1.07 -5.20 -16.22
C LYS A 28 -0.07 -4.99 -15.06
N THR A 29 -0.55 -4.45 -13.94
CA THR A 29 0.26 -4.24 -12.74
C THR A 29 0.65 -5.59 -12.12
N LEU A 30 -0.28 -6.55 -12.06
CA LEU A 30 0.03 -7.91 -11.61
C LEU A 30 1.05 -8.60 -12.52
N LEU A 31 0.85 -8.58 -13.84
CA LEU A 31 1.78 -9.17 -14.81
C LEU A 31 3.18 -8.56 -14.73
N ASN A 32 3.28 -7.24 -14.55
CA ASN A 32 4.57 -6.58 -14.37
C ASN A 32 5.29 -7.03 -13.10
N ASN A 33 4.57 -7.18 -11.99
CA ASN A 33 5.14 -7.68 -10.73
C ASN A 33 5.56 -9.15 -10.84
N LEU A 34 4.82 -9.97 -11.58
CA LEU A 34 5.20 -11.37 -11.84
C LEU A 34 6.45 -11.47 -12.72
N ALA A 35 6.59 -10.60 -13.72
CA ALA A 35 7.69 -10.65 -14.67
C ALA A 35 8.99 -9.97 -14.17
N TYR A 36 8.88 -8.87 -13.43
CA TYR A 36 10.01 -8.01 -13.08
C TYR A 36 10.06 -7.63 -11.59
N GLY A 37 9.07 -8.06 -10.80
CA GLY A 37 8.97 -7.68 -9.40
C GLY A 37 9.96 -8.44 -8.53
N GLN A 38 10.51 -7.74 -7.54
CA GLN A 38 11.26 -8.35 -6.46
C GLN A 38 10.32 -8.62 -5.29
N LEU A 39 10.24 -9.88 -4.84
CA LEU A 39 9.47 -10.29 -3.67
C LEU A 39 10.29 -10.08 -2.39
N ILE A 40 9.66 -9.46 -1.40
CA ILE A 40 10.21 -9.19 -0.08
C ILE A 40 9.23 -9.72 0.98
N GLU A 41 9.70 -10.64 1.82
CA GLU A 41 8.89 -11.21 2.88
C GLU A 41 8.88 -10.30 4.12
N LEU A 42 7.79 -9.57 4.34
CA LEU A 42 7.70 -8.62 5.45
C LEU A 42 7.68 -9.32 6.81
N ASN A 43 7.21 -10.57 6.88
CA ASN A 43 7.21 -11.38 8.11
C ASN A 43 8.62 -11.70 8.64
N GLN A 44 9.67 -11.59 7.83
CA GLN A 44 11.06 -11.80 8.28
C GLN A 44 11.58 -10.62 9.13
N TYR A 45 10.95 -9.46 9.03
CA TYR A 45 11.28 -8.30 9.86
C TYR A 45 10.66 -8.42 11.26
N SER A 46 11.29 -7.78 12.25
CA SER A 46 10.90 -7.86 13.67
C SER A 46 10.73 -9.32 14.14
N SER A 47 11.84 -10.08 14.12
CA SER A 47 11.86 -11.49 14.55
C SER A 47 11.38 -11.66 15.99
N GLY A 48 10.63 -12.73 16.27
CA GLY A 48 10.16 -13.07 17.62
C GLY A 48 8.82 -12.45 18.01
N GLN A 49 8.25 -11.57 17.17
CA GLN A 49 6.88 -11.11 17.32
C GLN A 49 5.91 -12.10 16.66
N GLN A 50 4.81 -12.40 17.34
CA GLN A 50 3.69 -13.14 16.75
C GLN A 50 3.00 -12.25 15.71
N LYS A 51 2.75 -12.80 14.52
CA LYS A 51 2.15 -12.09 13.39
C LYS A 51 0.85 -12.79 13.02
N GLY A 52 -0.26 -12.04 12.98
CA GLY A 52 -1.57 -12.57 12.62
C GLY A 52 -1.80 -12.72 11.11
N LEU A 53 -0.98 -12.05 10.30
CA LEU A 53 -1.09 -12.04 8.84
C LEU A 53 0.26 -12.35 8.16
N MET A 54 0.20 -13.05 7.03
CA MET A 54 1.32 -13.19 6.11
C MET A 54 1.33 -12.03 5.12
N LEU A 55 2.40 -11.25 5.12
CA LEU A 55 2.59 -10.05 4.33
C LEU A 55 3.82 -10.18 3.43
N ARG A 56 3.65 -9.91 2.13
CA ARG A 56 4.75 -9.82 1.17
C ARG A 56 4.65 -8.52 0.39
N LEU A 57 5.77 -7.85 0.21
CA LEU A 57 5.90 -6.65 -0.61
C LEU A 57 6.55 -7.03 -1.94
N PHE A 58 5.96 -6.61 -3.04
CA PHE A 58 6.55 -6.70 -4.37
C PHE A 58 7.01 -5.31 -4.80
N GLU A 59 8.27 -5.19 -5.20
CA GLU A 59 8.84 -3.97 -5.77
C GLU A 59 9.03 -4.13 -7.27
N THR A 60 8.45 -3.25 -8.08
CA THR A 60 8.66 -3.25 -9.53
C THR A 60 9.16 -1.88 -10.01
N PRO A 61 10.17 -1.81 -10.90
CA PRO A 61 10.65 -0.55 -11.45
C PRO A 61 9.53 0.32 -12.04
N ALA A 62 9.38 1.55 -11.55
CA ALA A 62 8.51 2.54 -12.14
C ALA A 62 9.14 3.05 -13.45
N ARG A 63 8.42 2.88 -14.58
CA ARG A 63 8.92 3.22 -15.93
C ARG A 63 8.47 4.61 -16.42
N ASP A 64 7.66 5.30 -15.63
CA ASP A 64 7.12 6.64 -15.89
C ASP A 64 8.04 7.78 -15.41
N GLU A 65 9.12 7.46 -14.68
CA GLU A 65 10.05 8.47 -14.13
C GLU A 65 11.48 8.32 -14.67
N THR A 66 12.12 9.46 -14.99
CA THR A 66 13.53 9.52 -15.42
C THR A 66 14.34 10.37 -14.45
N CYS A 67 15.47 9.84 -13.97
CA CYS A 67 16.22 10.43 -12.86
C CYS A 67 17.72 10.61 -13.14
N GLY A 68 18.11 10.53 -14.41
CA GLY A 68 19.50 10.72 -14.84
C GLY A 68 19.63 10.88 -16.34
N LEU A 69 20.88 11.01 -16.79
CA LEU A 69 21.26 11.16 -18.20
C LEU A 69 21.27 9.81 -18.93
N GLU A 70 21.50 8.71 -18.22
CA GLU A 70 21.48 7.37 -18.80
C GLU A 70 20.11 6.72 -18.65
N THR A 71 19.54 6.34 -19.79
CA THR A 71 18.32 5.55 -19.89
C THR A 71 18.61 4.13 -19.42
N GLY A 72 18.09 3.72 -18.26
CA GLY A 72 18.15 2.32 -17.82
C GLY A 72 18.24 2.09 -16.33
N ALA A 73 18.71 3.07 -15.55
CA ALA A 73 18.68 2.98 -14.10
C ALA A 73 17.24 3.21 -13.58
N THR A 74 16.74 2.27 -12.78
CA THR A 74 15.46 2.44 -12.06
C THR A 74 15.50 3.71 -11.22
N CYS A 75 14.54 4.61 -11.44
CA CYS A 75 14.43 5.82 -10.65
C CYS A 75 13.75 5.55 -9.29
N LYS A 76 12.56 4.97 -9.32
CA LYS A 76 11.74 4.57 -8.17
C LYS A 76 11.09 3.22 -8.46
N ASN A 77 10.60 2.55 -7.43
CA ASN A 77 9.73 1.39 -7.57
C ASN A 77 8.28 1.75 -7.26
N ASN A 78 7.37 1.05 -7.93
CA ASN A 78 5.99 0.86 -7.51
C ASN A 78 5.90 -0.36 -6.61
N HIS A 79 4.87 -0.41 -5.76
CA HIS A 79 4.74 -1.41 -4.72
C HIS A 79 3.36 -2.07 -4.73
N LEU A 80 3.35 -3.40 -4.68
CA LEU A 80 2.18 -4.19 -4.30
C LEU A 80 2.43 -4.86 -2.96
N ILE A 81 1.40 -4.94 -2.13
CA ILE A 81 1.42 -5.77 -0.92
C ILE A 81 0.38 -6.88 -1.05
N THR A 82 0.79 -8.11 -0.74
CA THR A 82 -0.13 -9.23 -0.60
C THR A 82 -0.35 -9.50 0.88
N VAL A 83 -1.61 -9.67 1.25
CA VAL A 83 -2.06 -10.01 2.60
C VAL A 83 -2.68 -11.40 2.54
N ALA A 84 -2.27 -12.30 3.43
CA ALA A 84 -2.89 -13.62 3.55
C ALA A 84 -3.09 -14.04 5.00
N THR A 85 -4.20 -14.73 5.29
CA THR A 85 -4.45 -15.35 6.60
C THR A 85 -3.66 -16.66 6.77
N PHE A 86 -3.61 -17.19 8.00
CA PHE A 86 -2.93 -18.45 8.33
C PHE A 86 -3.87 -19.66 8.41
N ASP A 87 -5.04 -19.59 7.79
CA ASP A 87 -6.08 -20.63 7.84
C ASP A 87 -5.79 -21.81 6.89
N GLU A 88 -6.58 -22.89 7.02
CA GLU A 88 -6.51 -24.05 6.12
C GLU A 88 -6.78 -23.68 4.66
N LEU A 89 -7.66 -22.70 4.44
CA LEU A 89 -7.95 -22.07 3.16
C LEU A 89 -7.62 -20.57 3.28
N PRO A 90 -6.37 -20.16 3.01
CA PRO A 90 -5.97 -18.77 3.21
C PRO A 90 -6.78 -17.83 2.33
N GLU A 91 -7.34 -16.79 2.94
CA GLU A 91 -7.86 -15.67 2.19
C GLU A 91 -6.70 -14.77 1.78
N VAL A 92 -6.67 -14.36 0.50
CA VAL A 92 -5.56 -13.58 -0.06
C VAL A 92 -6.09 -12.31 -0.70
N GLN A 93 -5.45 -11.19 -0.36
CA GLN A 93 -5.71 -9.90 -0.98
C GLN A 93 -4.42 -9.29 -1.52
N VAL A 94 -4.57 -8.49 -2.57
CA VAL A 94 -3.47 -7.75 -3.20
C VAL A 94 -3.85 -6.29 -3.26
N HIS A 95 -2.97 -5.43 -2.79
CA HIS A 95 -3.20 -3.99 -2.74
C HIS A 95 -2.03 -3.23 -3.34
N THR A 96 -2.33 -2.13 -4.03
CA THR A 96 -1.29 -1.21 -4.55
C THR A 96 -1.03 -0.13 -3.52
N LEU A 97 0.24 0.06 -3.13
CA LEU A 97 0.62 1.17 -2.26
C LEU A 97 0.82 2.45 -3.10
N GLN A 98 0.47 3.59 -2.52
CA GLN A 98 0.67 4.90 -3.13
C GLN A 98 2.14 5.34 -3.02
N ALA A 99 2.85 4.89 -1.99
CA ALA A 99 4.27 5.15 -1.82
C ALA A 99 5.11 4.64 -3.01
N LYS A 100 5.84 5.56 -3.63
CA LYS A 100 6.87 5.28 -4.65
C LYS A 100 8.26 5.54 -4.08
N GLY A 101 9.21 4.66 -4.37
CA GLY A 101 10.57 4.77 -3.84
C GLY A 101 11.33 3.45 -3.89
N GLU A 102 12.45 3.35 -3.17
CA GLU A 102 13.15 2.09 -2.90
C GLU A 102 12.84 1.69 -1.45
N PHE A 103 12.29 0.50 -1.23
CA PHE A 103 12.09 -0.05 0.09
C PHE A 103 13.43 -0.24 0.82
N VAL A 104 13.45 0.13 2.10
CA VAL A 104 14.65 0.04 2.94
C VAL A 104 14.45 -0.98 4.06
N LYS A 105 13.35 -0.87 4.81
CA LYS A 105 13.03 -1.75 5.93
C LYS A 105 11.55 -1.67 6.31
N ALA A 106 11.10 -2.68 7.04
CA ALA A 106 9.82 -2.70 7.72
C ALA A 106 10.03 -2.87 9.23
N ASP A 107 9.23 -2.18 10.03
CA ASP A 107 9.15 -2.35 11.48
C ASP A 107 7.71 -2.72 11.85
N TRP A 108 7.49 -3.93 12.37
CA TRP A 108 6.19 -4.34 12.88
C TRP A 108 5.88 -3.63 14.20
N VAL A 109 4.67 -3.08 14.31
CA VAL A 109 4.20 -2.37 15.50
C VAL A 109 3.50 -3.38 16.42
N VAL A 110 4.00 -3.47 17.66
CA VAL A 110 3.42 -4.38 18.66
C VAL A 110 2.12 -3.79 19.19
N PRO A 111 0.98 -4.52 19.10
CA PRO A 111 -0.28 -4.08 19.68
C PRO A 111 -0.16 -3.96 21.19
N LYS A 112 -0.69 -2.87 21.76
CA LYS A 112 -0.72 -2.68 23.22
C LYS A 112 -1.70 -3.64 23.91
N THR A 113 -2.65 -4.19 23.17
CA THR A 113 -3.69 -5.11 23.64
C THR A 113 -3.68 -6.39 22.79
N PRO A 114 -3.06 -7.49 23.26
CA PRO A 114 -2.81 -8.68 22.45
C PRO A 114 -4.08 -9.49 22.09
N GLU A 115 -5.22 -9.23 22.72
CA GLU A 115 -6.45 -10.03 22.55
C GLU A 115 -7.28 -9.65 21.32
N THR A 116 -6.97 -8.56 20.61
CA THR A 116 -7.81 -8.02 19.51
C THR A 116 -7.18 -8.09 18.12
N THR A 117 -6.07 -8.81 17.94
CA THR A 117 -5.22 -8.67 16.73
C THR A 117 -5.15 -9.91 15.84
N VAL A 118 -6.12 -10.81 15.97
CA VAL A 118 -6.31 -11.86 14.97
C VAL A 118 -6.71 -11.15 13.67
N ASP A 119 -6.03 -11.46 12.58
CA ASP A 119 -6.24 -10.88 11.24
C ASP A 119 -5.98 -9.37 11.10
N GLN A 120 -5.14 -8.81 11.98
CA GLN A 120 -4.69 -7.41 11.89
C GLN A 120 -3.18 -7.29 11.94
N ALA A 121 -2.65 -6.28 11.26
CA ALA A 121 -1.23 -5.92 11.31
C ALA A 121 -1.03 -4.41 11.22
N GLU A 122 -0.07 -3.91 11.99
CA GLU A 122 0.42 -2.54 11.85
C GLU A 122 1.92 -2.56 11.55
N LEU A 123 2.34 -1.81 10.53
CA LEU A 123 3.73 -1.72 10.10
C LEU A 123 4.14 -0.29 9.83
N VAL A 124 5.39 0.02 10.12
CA VAL A 124 6.06 1.21 9.58
C VAL A 124 6.98 0.76 8.46
N LEU A 125 6.70 1.17 7.23
CA LEU A 125 7.58 0.92 6.10
C LEU A 125 8.45 2.15 5.87
N THR A 126 9.75 1.94 5.71
CA THR A 126 10.72 3.00 5.43
C THR A 126 11.19 2.89 3.98
N PHE A 127 11.09 4.00 3.25
CA PHE A 127 11.47 4.12 1.85
C PHE A 127 12.53 5.19 1.65
N ARG A 128 13.38 4.99 0.66
CA ARG A 128 14.18 6.06 0.05
C ARG A 128 13.40 6.64 -1.12
N GLU A 129 13.35 7.96 -1.24
CA GLU A 129 12.60 8.64 -2.31
C GLU A 129 13.05 8.23 -3.71
N TYR A 130 14.34 7.98 -3.88
CA TYR A 130 14.96 7.57 -5.14
C TYR A 130 15.81 6.34 -4.93
N HIS A 131 15.85 5.45 -5.91
CA HIS A 131 16.69 4.26 -5.88
C HIS A 131 18.16 4.61 -5.66
N ARG A 132 18.88 3.81 -4.85
CA ARG A 132 20.29 4.03 -4.52
C ARG A 132 21.20 4.16 -5.75
N PHE A 133 20.90 3.44 -6.83
CA PHE A 133 21.69 3.54 -8.07
C PHE A 133 21.44 4.86 -8.79
N ALA A 134 20.18 5.35 -8.82
CA ALA A 134 19.86 6.67 -9.38
C ALA A 134 20.56 7.80 -8.62
N THR A 135 20.53 7.78 -7.28
CA THR A 135 21.20 8.80 -6.45
C THR A 135 22.74 8.74 -6.52
N ARG A 136 23.32 7.59 -6.87
CA ARG A 136 24.76 7.46 -7.16
C ARG A 136 25.12 8.04 -8.52
N ALA A 137 24.30 7.77 -9.55
CA ALA A 137 24.52 8.26 -10.90
C ALA A 137 24.23 9.76 -11.05
N ASN A 138 23.27 10.29 -10.28
CA ASN A 138 22.88 11.69 -10.29
C ASN A 138 22.94 12.29 -8.87
N PRO A 139 24.08 12.89 -8.46
CA PRO A 139 24.24 13.48 -7.14
C PRO A 139 23.31 14.66 -6.82
N LYS A 140 22.60 15.21 -7.81
CA LYS A 140 21.59 16.28 -7.61
C LYS A 140 20.28 15.76 -7.01
N LEU A 141 20.04 14.44 -7.08
CA LEU A 141 18.84 13.86 -6.48
C LEU A 141 18.93 13.90 -4.96
N PRO A 142 17.86 14.30 -4.26
CA PRO A 142 17.85 14.31 -2.81
C PRO A 142 17.91 12.88 -2.27
N LYS A 143 18.76 12.66 -1.26
CA LYS A 143 18.87 11.38 -0.55
C LYS A 143 17.85 11.31 0.60
N LYS A 144 16.61 11.69 0.33
CA LYS A 144 15.55 11.71 1.34
C LYS A 144 15.03 10.30 1.61
N VAL A 145 14.67 10.09 2.86
CA VAL A 145 14.00 8.90 3.36
C VAL A 145 12.66 9.37 3.92
N PHE A 146 11.62 8.57 3.73
CA PHE A 146 10.31 8.81 4.28
C PHE A 146 9.72 7.50 4.81
N GLN A 147 8.70 7.63 5.64
CA GLN A 147 7.99 6.50 6.22
C GLN A 147 6.53 6.59 5.87
N ILE A 148 5.89 5.43 5.75
CA ILE A 148 4.43 5.30 5.76
C ILE A 148 4.07 4.32 6.86
N ASN A 149 2.94 4.56 7.50
CA ASN A 149 2.34 3.61 8.42
C ASN A 149 1.25 2.87 7.68
N LEU A 150 1.28 1.54 7.76
CA LEU A 150 0.25 0.68 7.23
C LEU A 150 -0.57 0.13 8.39
N LYS A 151 -1.88 0.28 8.31
CA LYS A 151 -2.82 -0.51 9.10
C LYS A 151 -3.52 -1.48 8.17
N ILE A 152 -3.41 -2.76 8.47
CA ILE A 152 -3.83 -3.84 7.59
C ILE A 152 -4.82 -4.70 8.35
N THR A 153 -5.92 -5.00 7.68
CA THR A 153 -6.87 -6.04 8.07
C THR A 153 -6.90 -7.09 6.97
N GLN A 154 -7.63 -8.18 7.19
CA GLN A 154 -7.91 -9.17 6.16
C GLN A 154 -8.55 -8.58 4.89
N HIS A 155 -9.25 -7.45 5.00
CA HIS A 155 -10.07 -6.91 3.92
C HIS A 155 -9.67 -5.55 3.38
N ASP A 156 -8.75 -4.87 4.05
CA ASP A 156 -8.41 -3.49 3.74
C ASP A 156 -7.01 -3.12 4.21
N ILE A 157 -6.45 -2.11 3.54
CA ILE A 157 -5.20 -1.48 3.91
C ILE A 157 -5.34 0.04 3.95
N GLU A 158 -5.02 0.62 5.09
CA GLU A 158 -4.92 2.07 5.27
C GLU A 158 -3.44 2.49 5.20
N GLU A 159 -3.09 3.29 4.18
CA GLU A 159 -1.78 3.91 4.05
C GLU A 159 -1.79 5.32 4.63
N ILE A 160 -1.08 5.51 5.74
CA ILE A 160 -0.98 6.78 6.45
C ILE A 160 0.42 7.34 6.25
N THR A 161 0.52 8.43 5.48
CA THR A 161 1.76 9.20 5.38
C THR A 161 1.84 10.20 6.53
N PRO A 162 2.89 10.20 7.37
CA PRO A 162 3.06 11.20 8.42
C PRO A 162 3.07 12.60 7.81
N ALA A 163 2.32 13.54 8.41
CA ALA A 163 2.36 14.94 7.99
C ALA A 163 3.80 15.48 8.11
N LYS A 164 4.24 16.21 7.07
CA LYS A 164 5.54 16.87 7.02
C LYS A 164 5.65 18.02 8.01
#